data_AF-A0A0S8AFK3-F1
#
_entry.id   AF-A0A0S8AFK3-F1
#
_cell.length_a   1.000
_cell.length_b   1.000
_cell.length_c   1.000
_cell.angle_alpha   90.00
_cell.angle_beta   90.00
_cell.angle_gamma   90.00
#
_symmetry.space_group_name_H-M   'P 1'
#
loop_
_entity.id
_entity.type
_entity.pdbx_description
1 polymer ?
#
loop_
_entity_poly.entity_id
_entity_poly.type
_entity_poly.pdbx_seq_one_letter_code
_entity_poly.pdbx_strand_id
1 'polypeptide(L)'
;MVALLVIVSIVALIALDYFVLRKGRAAREAVGRIELPGLQPLSEAFRRLPAGVFLQPTYTWSRIREDGEVFIGLHPMLFGLIGAPYDLQLLGQGRDVRKGAPLARVGRGARYLTVRSPIDGVITEVNHRVAGETDWSGLAEADGAWLYRLRPERVGDEVPTWLIGDRAVEWTKAQYARLRNRLAGVALAHSLGVVMPDGGEIPAGILGELDEQAWRTVQIEFLES
;
A
#
# COMPACT_ATOMS: atom_id res chain seq x y z
N MET A 1 31.17 14.49 -37.23
CA MET A 1 29.74 14.16 -37.41
C MET A 1 29.26 13.11 -36.41
N VAL A 2 29.93 11.95 -36.27
CA VAL A 2 29.53 10.88 -35.34
C VAL A 2 29.51 11.33 -33.87
N ALA A 3 30.55 12.05 -33.42
CA ALA A 3 30.64 12.53 -32.03
C ALA A 3 29.47 13.45 -31.62
N LEU A 4 28.97 14.28 -32.55
CA LEU A 4 27.84 15.17 -32.30
C LEU A 4 26.54 14.37 -32.08
N LEU A 5 26.33 13.34 -32.90
CA LEU A 5 25.15 12.46 -32.80
C LEU A 5 25.11 11.70 -31.47
N VAL A 6 26.27 11.25 -30.98
CA VAL A 6 26.39 10.58 -29.68
C VAL A 6 26.09 11.52 -28.52
N ILE A 7 26.56 12.77 -28.58
CA ILE A 7 26.27 13.76 -27.53
C ILE A 7 24.78 14.09 -27.50
N VAL A 8 24.15 14.28 -28.67
CA VAL A 8 22.71 14.57 -28.76
C VAL A 8 21.86 13.40 -28.25
N SER A 9 22.23 12.16 -28.56
CA SER A 9 21.48 10.99 -28.07
C SER A 9 21.59 10.82 -26.56
N ILE A 10 22.78 11.04 -25.98
CA ILE A 10 22.97 11.01 -24.52
C ILE A 10 22.16 12.11 -23.85
N VAL A 11 22.19 13.34 -24.38
CA VAL A 11 21.39 14.46 -23.83
C VAL A 11 19.89 14.17 -23.95
N ALA A 12 19.44 13.60 -25.06
CA ALA A 12 18.04 13.22 -25.25
C ALA A 12 17.59 12.12 -24.27
N LEU A 13 18.43 11.11 -24.03
CA LEU A 13 18.16 10.05 -23.05
C LEU A 13 18.13 10.60 -21.62
N ILE A 14 19.07 11.48 -21.26
CA ILE A 14 19.09 12.15 -19.95
C ILE A 14 17.87 13.05 -19.80
N ALA A 15 17.49 13.81 -20.83
CA ALA A 15 16.31 14.67 -20.79
C ALA A 15 15.02 13.87 -20.67
N LEU A 16 14.90 12.75 -21.40
CA LEU A 16 13.75 11.85 -21.34
C LEU A 16 13.64 11.21 -19.96
N ASP A 17 14.74 10.65 -19.45
CA ASP A 17 14.81 10.06 -18.11
C ASP A 17 14.47 11.11 -17.03
N TYR A 18 15.05 12.30 -17.13
CA TYR A 18 14.76 13.42 -16.24
C TYR A 18 13.27 13.82 -16.28
N PHE A 19 12.65 13.96 -17.46
CA PHE A 19 11.25 14.39 -17.57
C PHE A 19 10.26 13.30 -17.13
N VAL A 20 10.55 12.04 -17.45
CA VAL A 20 9.70 10.89 -17.12
C VAL A 20 9.79 10.58 -15.62
N LEU A 21 10.99 10.56 -15.03
CA LEU A 21 11.17 10.30 -13.60
C LEU A 21 10.71 11.47 -12.72
N ARG A 22 10.87 12.72 -13.18
CA ARG A 22 10.42 13.91 -12.42
C ARG A 22 8.90 14.00 -12.33
N LYS A 23 8.15 13.64 -13.38
CA LYS A 23 6.66 13.57 -13.31
C LYS A 23 6.15 12.54 -12.29
N GLY A 24 6.93 11.50 -12.00
CA GLY A 24 6.60 10.47 -11.01
C GLY A 24 6.97 10.85 -9.56
N ARG A 25 8.05 11.62 -9.36
CA ARG A 25 8.50 12.05 -8.01
C ARG A 25 7.94 13.40 -7.56
N ALA A 26 7.72 14.36 -8.47
CA ALA A 26 7.21 15.69 -8.13
C ALA A 26 5.69 15.74 -7.87
N ALA A 27 4.98 14.66 -8.19
CA ALA A 27 3.53 14.57 -8.03
C ALA A 27 3.08 13.74 -6.82
N ARG A 28 4.03 13.33 -5.97
CA ARG A 28 3.72 12.65 -4.72
C ARG A 28 3.79 13.63 -3.58
N GLU A 29 2.67 13.81 -2.92
CA GLU A 29 2.54 14.64 -1.73
C GLU A 29 2.83 13.77 -0.51
N ALA A 30 3.79 14.21 0.30
CA ALA A 30 4.10 13.55 1.55
C ALA A 30 3.06 13.96 2.59
N VAL A 31 2.32 13.00 3.12
CA VAL A 31 1.56 13.19 4.35
C VAL A 31 2.56 13.11 5.49
N GLY A 32 2.50 14.05 6.44
CA GLY A 32 3.42 14.12 7.58
C GLY A 32 3.47 12.82 8.38
N ARG A 33 4.43 12.72 9.31
CA ARG A 33 4.56 11.54 10.20
C ARG A 33 3.28 11.35 11.00
N ILE A 34 2.74 10.14 10.98
CA ILE A 34 1.56 9.80 11.75
C ILE A 34 1.95 8.88 12.91
N GLU A 35 1.50 9.24 14.12
CA GLU A 35 1.71 8.50 15.35
C GLU A 35 0.48 7.62 15.64
N LEU A 36 0.69 6.33 15.94
CA LEU A 36 -0.41 5.38 16.19
C LEU A 36 -0.77 5.29 17.68
N PRO A 37 -2.07 5.18 18.02
CA PRO A 37 -2.53 4.81 19.35
C PRO A 37 -2.34 3.30 19.58
N GLY A 38 -1.14 2.89 19.99
CA GLY A 38 -0.81 1.50 20.33
C GLY A 38 -0.76 0.55 19.13
N LEU A 39 0.32 -0.20 18.99
CA LEU A 39 0.44 -1.21 17.94
C LEU A 39 -0.46 -2.41 18.27
N GLN A 40 -1.60 -2.51 17.60
CA GLN A 40 -2.45 -3.70 17.66
C GLN A 40 -1.74 -4.91 17.03
N PRO A 41 -2.05 -6.15 17.47
CA PRO A 41 -1.59 -7.35 16.77
C PRO A 41 -1.99 -7.33 15.29
N LEU A 42 -1.14 -7.83 14.39
CA LEU A 42 -1.46 -7.89 12.95
C LEU A 42 -2.69 -8.75 12.68
N SER A 43 -2.94 -9.75 13.52
CA SER A 43 -4.13 -10.60 13.50
C SER A 43 -5.44 -9.85 13.68
N GLU A 44 -5.44 -8.63 14.22
CA GLU A 44 -6.64 -7.79 14.27
C GLU A 44 -7.16 -7.41 12.87
N ALA A 45 -6.28 -7.42 11.86
CA ALA A 45 -6.68 -7.22 10.47
C ALA A 45 -7.48 -8.42 9.89
N PHE A 46 -7.59 -9.56 10.59
CA PHE A 46 -8.41 -10.71 10.18
C PHE A 46 -9.89 -10.52 10.49
N ARG A 47 -10.26 -9.46 11.22
CA ARG A 47 -11.66 -9.17 11.52
C ARG A 47 -12.46 -9.06 10.22
N ARG A 48 -13.74 -9.38 10.32
CA ARG A 48 -14.67 -9.27 9.20
C ARG A 48 -14.73 -7.82 8.74
N LEU A 49 -14.63 -7.61 7.44
CA LEU A 49 -14.75 -6.29 6.84
C LEU A 49 -16.14 -5.69 7.13
N PRO A 50 -16.24 -4.37 7.35
CA PRO A 50 -17.53 -3.70 7.44
C PRO A 50 -18.38 -3.89 6.18
N ALA A 51 -19.70 -3.78 6.33
CA ALA A 51 -20.62 -3.88 5.21
C ALA A 51 -20.33 -2.82 4.12
N GLY A 52 -20.46 -3.21 2.86
CA GLY A 52 -20.19 -2.33 1.71
C GLY A 52 -18.71 -2.05 1.44
N VAL A 53 -17.79 -2.68 2.18
CA VAL A 53 -16.35 -2.63 1.92
C VAL A 53 -15.92 -3.86 1.13
N PHE A 54 -15.16 -3.63 0.08
CA PHE A 54 -14.58 -4.64 -0.79
C PHE A 54 -13.07 -4.66 -0.61
N LEU A 55 -12.49 -5.85 -0.58
CA LEU A 55 -11.05 -6.03 -0.51
C LEU A 55 -10.49 -6.43 -1.86
N GLN A 56 -9.37 -5.84 -2.26
CA GLN A 56 -8.66 -6.25 -3.47
C GLN A 56 -7.33 -6.93 -3.13
N PRO A 57 -6.87 -7.88 -3.96
CA PRO A 57 -5.59 -8.57 -3.77
C PRO A 57 -4.37 -7.67 -4.05
N THR A 58 -4.55 -6.36 -4.01
CA THR A 58 -3.52 -5.32 -4.06
C THR A 58 -3.27 -4.71 -2.67
N TYR A 59 -3.80 -5.31 -1.59
CA TYR A 59 -3.79 -4.75 -0.23
C TYR A 59 -4.44 -3.37 -0.15
N THR A 60 -5.46 -3.18 -0.97
CA THR A 60 -6.36 -2.03 -0.89
C THR A 60 -7.75 -2.51 -0.51
N TRP A 61 -8.53 -1.61 0.06
CA TRP A 61 -9.96 -1.79 0.19
C TRP A 61 -10.67 -0.68 -0.57
N SER A 62 -11.94 -0.92 -0.92
CA SER A 62 -12.77 0.09 -1.54
C SER A 62 -14.20 0.10 -1.04
N ARG A 63 -14.84 1.27 -1.15
CA ARG A 63 -16.27 1.46 -0.89
C ARG A 63 -16.86 2.25 -2.05
N ILE A 64 -17.85 1.67 -2.72
CA ILE A 64 -18.57 2.33 -3.80
C ILE A 64 -19.60 3.27 -3.19
N ARG A 65 -19.60 4.52 -3.63
CA ARG A 65 -20.55 5.55 -3.20
C ARG A 65 -21.74 5.60 -4.15
N GLU A 66 -22.82 6.23 -3.71
CA GLU A 66 -24.07 6.35 -4.47
C GLU A 66 -23.91 7.12 -5.78
N ASP A 67 -22.94 8.03 -5.85
CA ASP A 67 -22.60 8.80 -7.05
C ASP A 67 -21.69 8.03 -8.04
N GLY A 68 -21.38 6.77 -7.73
CA GLY A 68 -20.52 5.92 -8.55
C GLY A 68 -19.02 6.16 -8.35
N GLU A 69 -18.61 7.12 -7.50
CA GLU A 69 -17.21 7.26 -7.12
C GLU A 69 -16.81 6.19 -6.09
N VAL A 70 -15.53 5.89 -6.04
CA VAL A 70 -14.97 4.81 -5.24
C VAL A 70 -14.01 5.41 -4.24
N PHE A 71 -14.26 5.17 -2.96
CA PHE A 71 -13.26 5.41 -1.92
C PHE A 71 -12.27 4.26 -1.93
N ILE A 72 -10.98 4.56 -1.87
CA ILE A 72 -9.91 3.57 -1.82
C ILE A 72 -9.01 3.87 -0.63
N GLY A 73 -8.70 2.86 0.17
CA GLY A 73 -7.70 2.94 1.24
C GLY A 73 -6.76 1.73 1.25
N LEU A 74 -5.84 1.70 2.21
CA LEU A 74 -4.89 0.59 2.39
C LEU A 74 -5.42 -0.44 3.37
N HIS A 75 -5.05 -1.70 3.16
CA HIS A 75 -5.33 -2.77 4.11
C HIS A 75 -4.61 -2.50 5.45
N PRO A 76 -5.29 -2.61 6.60
CA PRO A 76 -4.75 -2.28 7.92
C PRO A 76 -3.45 -3.00 8.30
N MET A 77 -3.34 -4.27 7.90
CA MET A 77 -2.11 -5.08 8.04
C MET A 77 -0.85 -4.37 7.50
N LEU A 78 -0.93 -3.52 6.47
CA LEU A 78 0.24 -2.79 5.97
C LEU A 78 0.75 -1.77 7.01
N PHE A 79 -0.16 -1.03 7.65
CA PHE A 79 0.20 -0.10 8.72
C PHE A 79 0.75 -0.85 9.93
N GLY A 80 0.10 -1.96 10.32
CA GLY A 80 0.57 -2.82 11.40
C GLY A 80 1.96 -3.39 11.15
N LEU A 81 2.27 -3.76 9.91
CA LEU A 81 3.57 -4.32 9.53
C LEU A 81 4.71 -3.30 9.60
N ILE A 82 4.45 -2.06 9.17
CA ILE A 82 5.43 -0.97 9.14
C ILE A 82 5.64 -0.38 10.53
N GLY A 83 4.56 -0.23 11.29
CA GLY A 83 4.57 0.35 12.63
C GLY A 83 4.78 1.87 12.62
N ALA A 84 4.49 2.49 13.77
CA ALA A 84 4.67 3.92 13.94
C ALA A 84 6.14 4.30 14.21
N PRO A 85 6.57 5.52 13.83
CA PRO A 85 5.86 6.41 12.90
C PRO A 85 5.96 5.88 11.48
N TYR A 86 4.94 6.11 10.67
CA TYR A 86 4.96 5.80 9.24
C TYR A 86 4.80 7.07 8.39
N ASP A 87 5.30 6.99 7.16
CA ASP A 87 5.28 8.03 6.14
C ASP A 87 4.42 7.56 4.96
N LEU A 88 3.47 8.40 4.53
CA LEU A 88 2.62 8.15 3.36
C LEU A 88 3.00 9.09 2.21
N GLN A 89 3.15 8.54 1.01
CA GLN A 89 3.31 9.30 -0.23
C GLN A 89 2.13 9.02 -1.15
N LEU A 90 1.32 10.06 -1.38
CA LEU A 90 0.08 10.00 -2.13
C LEU A 90 0.21 10.72 -3.46
N LEU A 91 -0.50 10.28 -4.50
CA LEU A 91 -0.67 11.01 -5.75
C LEU A 91 -1.57 12.24 -5.50
N GLY A 92 -1.32 13.32 -6.22
CA GLY A 92 -2.17 14.51 -6.17
C GLY A 92 -3.55 14.31 -6.81
N GLN A 93 -4.47 15.21 -6.47
CA GLN A 93 -5.82 15.29 -7.07
C GLN A 93 -5.75 15.55 -8.59
N GLY A 94 -6.73 15.05 -9.34
CA GLY A 94 -6.85 15.21 -10.79
C GLY A 94 -5.97 14.26 -11.61
N ARG A 95 -5.29 13.31 -10.96
CA ARG A 95 -4.39 12.36 -11.62
C ARG A 95 -5.13 11.14 -12.11
N ASP A 96 -4.86 10.76 -13.36
CA ASP A 96 -5.20 9.43 -13.87
C ASP A 96 -4.31 8.37 -13.22
N VAL A 97 -4.93 7.28 -12.79
CA VAL A 97 -4.26 6.07 -12.31
C VAL A 97 -4.75 4.89 -13.10
N ARG A 98 -3.82 4.00 -13.45
CA ARG A 98 -4.16 2.73 -14.11
C ARG A 98 -4.12 1.57 -13.13
N LYS A 99 -4.94 0.56 -13.36
CA LYS A 99 -4.90 -0.71 -12.65
C LYS A 99 -3.49 -1.30 -12.71
N GLY A 100 -2.98 -1.73 -11.57
CA GLY A 100 -1.62 -2.23 -11.41
C GLY A 100 -0.52 -1.15 -11.38
N ALA A 101 -0.82 0.11 -11.69
CA ALA A 101 0.15 1.21 -11.54
C ALA A 101 0.33 1.58 -10.05
N PRO A 102 1.47 2.15 -9.65
CA PRO A 102 1.67 2.63 -8.28
C PRO A 102 0.62 3.67 -7.85
N LEU A 103 -0.14 3.35 -6.79
CA LEU A 103 -1.22 4.20 -6.25
C LEU A 103 -0.77 4.99 -5.01
N ALA A 104 -0.08 4.32 -4.09
CA ALA A 104 0.42 4.94 -2.87
C ALA A 104 1.72 4.28 -2.44
N ARG A 105 2.51 4.97 -1.63
CA ARG A 105 3.64 4.37 -0.93
C ARG A 105 3.49 4.60 0.56
N VAL A 106 3.68 3.54 1.34
CA VAL A 106 3.65 3.58 2.81
C VAL A 106 4.98 3.04 3.31
N GLY A 107 5.60 3.74 4.26
CA GLY A 107 6.98 3.45 4.64
C GLY A 107 7.39 4.04 5.97
N ARG A 108 8.68 3.94 6.28
CA ARG A 108 9.30 4.56 7.46
C ARG A 108 10.72 5.01 7.11
N GLY A 109 10.96 6.31 7.16
CA GLY A 109 12.24 6.90 6.77
C GLY A 109 12.48 6.79 5.27
N ALA A 110 13.57 6.13 4.85
CA ALA A 110 13.90 5.98 3.43
C ALA A 110 13.26 4.75 2.76
N ARG A 111 12.63 3.86 3.53
CA ARG A 111 12.13 2.54 3.10
C ARG A 111 10.62 2.60 2.89
N TYR A 112 10.13 2.09 1.76
CA TYR A 112 8.72 2.17 1.40
C TYR A 112 8.23 0.92 0.67
N LEU A 113 7.02 0.49 1.01
CA LEU A 113 6.22 -0.42 0.20
C LEU A 113 5.38 0.38 -0.80
N THR A 114 5.30 -0.11 -2.04
CA THR A 114 4.50 0.47 -3.11
C THR A 114 3.24 -0.36 -3.30
N VAL A 115 2.09 0.27 -3.03
CA VAL A 115 0.77 -0.32 -3.21
C VAL A 115 0.24 0.08 -4.59
N ARG A 116 -0.30 -0.90 -5.32
CA ARG A 116 -0.78 -0.73 -6.70
C ARG A 116 -2.28 -0.45 -6.73
N SER A 117 -2.71 0.28 -7.76
CA SER A 117 -4.12 0.61 -7.93
C SER A 117 -4.92 -0.65 -8.27
N PRO A 118 -6.06 -0.88 -7.60
CA PRO A 118 -6.94 -2.00 -7.97
C PRO A 118 -7.69 -1.74 -9.28
N ILE A 119 -7.83 -0.47 -9.69
CA ILE A 119 -8.67 -0.05 -10.83
C ILE A 119 -8.09 1.12 -11.61
N ASP A 120 -8.60 1.29 -12.83
CA ASP A 120 -8.42 2.49 -13.64
C ASP A 120 -9.39 3.61 -13.19
N GLY A 121 -8.91 4.85 -13.18
CA GLY A 121 -9.76 6.02 -12.94
C GLY A 121 -9.00 7.30 -12.66
N VAL A 122 -9.74 8.34 -12.28
CA VAL A 122 -9.20 9.66 -11.98
C VAL A 122 -9.39 9.97 -10.51
N ILE A 123 -8.32 10.38 -9.83
CA ILE A 123 -8.37 10.81 -8.43
C ILE A 123 -9.14 12.12 -8.35
N THR A 124 -10.31 12.10 -7.72
CA THR A 124 -11.17 13.29 -7.54
C THR A 124 -10.91 13.98 -6.21
N GLU A 125 -10.38 13.27 -5.22
CA GLU A 125 -10.04 13.82 -3.90
C GLU A 125 -8.92 13.01 -3.24
N VAL A 126 -8.06 13.68 -2.46
CA VAL A 126 -7.00 13.06 -1.66
C VAL A 126 -7.27 13.37 -0.19
N ASN A 127 -7.31 12.35 0.66
CA ASN A 127 -7.46 12.54 2.10
C ASN A 127 -6.08 12.64 2.75
N HIS A 128 -5.76 13.82 3.28
CA HIS A 128 -4.51 14.08 4.00
C HIS A 128 -4.60 13.84 5.52
N ARG A 129 -5.75 13.37 6.03
CA ARG A 129 -6.03 13.19 7.46
C ARG A 129 -6.05 11.74 7.91
N VAL A 130 -5.44 10.85 7.12
CA VAL A 130 -5.38 9.41 7.39
C VAL A 130 -4.62 9.16 8.69
N ALA A 131 -5.22 8.41 9.63
CA ALA A 131 -4.61 8.07 10.92
C ALA A 131 -3.88 6.71 10.88
N GLY A 132 -4.08 5.91 9.84
CA GLY A 132 -3.37 4.65 9.54
C GLY A 132 -3.79 3.52 10.46
N GLU A 133 -5.07 3.23 10.40
CA GLU A 133 -5.74 2.26 11.21
C GLU A 133 -5.11 0.87 11.00
N THR A 134 -4.74 0.21 12.10
CA THR A 134 -4.16 -1.14 12.08
C THR A 134 -5.23 -2.24 12.13
N ASP A 135 -6.50 -1.85 12.25
CA ASP A 135 -7.67 -2.72 12.12
C ASP A 135 -8.76 -2.07 11.24
N TRP A 136 -9.94 -2.69 11.19
CA TRP A 136 -11.07 -2.21 10.40
C TRP A 136 -12.03 -1.27 11.15
N SER A 137 -11.75 -0.94 12.42
CA SER A 137 -12.68 -0.17 13.28
C SER A 137 -12.92 1.24 12.73
N GLY A 138 -11.88 1.90 12.23
CA GLY A 138 -12.01 3.23 11.63
C GLY A 138 -12.87 3.30 10.38
N LEU A 139 -13.13 2.17 9.71
CA LEU A 139 -14.06 2.09 8.58
C LEU A 139 -15.52 1.97 8.99
N ALA A 140 -15.79 1.54 10.22
CA ALA A 140 -17.14 1.45 10.76
C ALA A 140 -17.64 2.79 11.30
N GLU A 141 -16.73 3.62 11.82
CA GLU A 141 -17.07 4.85 12.55
C GLU A 141 -16.89 6.15 11.75
N ALA A 142 -16.09 6.18 10.67
CA ALA A 142 -15.80 7.43 9.96
C ALA A 142 -15.49 7.30 8.46
N ASP A 143 -15.66 8.41 7.74
CA ASP A 143 -15.04 8.69 6.43
C ASP A 143 -13.51 8.97 6.57
N GLY A 144 -12.79 8.38 7.53
CA GLY A 144 -11.42 8.81 7.89
C GLY A 144 -10.27 8.02 7.27
N ALA A 145 -10.48 6.74 6.96
CA ALA A 145 -9.40 5.81 6.61
C ALA A 145 -9.11 5.69 5.10
N TRP A 146 -9.91 6.33 4.23
CA TRP A 146 -9.65 6.29 2.79
C TRP A 146 -8.48 7.20 2.43
N LEU A 147 -7.72 6.82 1.41
CA LEU A 147 -6.65 7.64 0.83
C LEU A 147 -7.17 8.51 -0.32
N TYR A 148 -7.99 7.93 -1.20
CA TYR A 148 -8.51 8.60 -2.38
C TYR A 148 -10.00 8.42 -2.55
N ARG A 149 -10.65 9.46 -3.07
CA ARG A 149 -11.89 9.34 -3.83
C ARG A 149 -11.50 9.29 -5.31
N LEU A 150 -12.04 8.32 -6.03
CA LEU A 150 -11.66 8.02 -7.40
C LEU A 150 -12.90 7.86 -8.25
N ARG A 151 -12.94 8.53 -9.40
CA ARG A 151 -13.95 8.32 -10.43
C ARG A 151 -13.52 7.18 -11.34
N PRO A 152 -14.13 5.99 -11.23
CA PRO A 152 -13.65 4.81 -11.95
C PRO A 152 -14.01 4.89 -13.43
N GLU A 153 -13.18 4.33 -14.30
CA GLU A 153 -13.54 4.21 -15.71
C GLU A 153 -14.54 3.06 -15.94
N ARG A 154 -14.29 1.89 -15.34
CA ARG A 154 -15.10 0.66 -15.52
C ARG A 154 -15.24 -0.15 -14.23
N VAL A 155 -15.89 0.42 -13.21
CA VAL A 155 -16.05 -0.27 -11.91
C VAL A 155 -16.86 -1.57 -12.01
N GLY A 156 -17.85 -1.64 -12.90
CA GLY A 156 -18.71 -2.82 -13.06
C GLY A 156 -17.96 -4.08 -13.48
N ASP A 157 -16.87 -3.93 -14.24
CA ASP A 157 -16.03 -5.05 -14.68
C ASP A 157 -15.08 -5.54 -13.56
N GLU A 158 -14.80 -4.66 -12.59
CA GLU A 158 -13.80 -4.87 -11.55
C GLU A 158 -14.40 -5.52 -10.29
N VAL A 159 -15.59 -5.07 -9.87
CA VAL A 159 -16.28 -5.53 -8.65
C VAL A 159 -16.40 -7.06 -8.53
N PRO A 160 -16.70 -7.83 -9.59
CA PRO A 160 -16.78 -9.29 -9.49
C PRO A 160 -15.47 -9.97 -9.03
N THR A 161 -14.33 -9.28 -9.20
CA THR A 161 -13.02 -9.80 -8.80
C THR A 161 -12.65 -9.47 -7.35
N TRP A 162 -13.42 -8.60 -6.70
CA TRP A 162 -13.14 -8.14 -5.34
C TRP A 162 -13.70 -9.10 -4.29
N LEU A 163 -13.06 -9.11 -3.13
CA LEU A 163 -13.34 -10.03 -2.03
C LEU A 163 -14.24 -9.36 -1.00
N ILE A 164 -15.20 -10.11 -0.48
CA ILE A 164 -16.16 -9.66 0.55
C ILE A 164 -16.40 -10.77 1.57
N GLY A 165 -16.90 -10.39 2.74
CA GLY A 165 -17.29 -11.32 3.79
C GLY A 165 -16.18 -12.32 4.12
N ASP A 166 -16.53 -13.60 4.16
CA ASP A 166 -15.61 -14.66 4.60
C ASP A 166 -14.44 -14.86 3.62
N ARG A 167 -14.65 -14.64 2.31
CA ARG A 167 -13.57 -14.71 1.31
C ARG A 167 -12.47 -13.68 1.56
N ALA A 168 -12.84 -12.48 2.01
CA ALA A 168 -11.87 -11.44 2.36
C ALA A 168 -11.06 -11.84 3.61
N VAL A 169 -11.73 -12.39 4.62
CA VAL A 169 -11.08 -12.90 5.85
C VAL A 169 -10.11 -14.05 5.54
N GLU A 170 -10.55 -15.02 4.74
CA GLU A 170 -9.73 -16.16 4.32
C GLU A 170 -8.51 -15.71 3.54
N TRP A 171 -8.69 -14.78 2.60
CA TRP A 171 -7.57 -14.22 1.85
C TRP A 171 -6.58 -13.51 2.77
N THR A 172 -7.03 -12.66 3.70
CA THR A 172 -6.13 -11.97 4.63
C THR A 172 -5.36 -12.96 5.52
N LYS A 173 -6.02 -14.01 6.03
CA LYS A 173 -5.35 -15.07 6.81
C LYS A 173 -4.31 -15.82 5.98
N ALA A 174 -4.62 -16.13 4.73
CA ALA A 174 -3.68 -16.78 3.82
C ALA A 174 -2.47 -15.89 3.53
N GLN A 175 -2.69 -14.59 3.27
CA GLN A 175 -1.60 -13.64 3.07
C GLN A 175 -0.73 -13.50 4.32
N TYR A 176 -1.34 -13.39 5.49
CA TYR A 176 -0.61 -13.35 6.76
C TYR A 176 0.26 -14.59 6.98
N ALA A 177 -0.29 -15.80 6.75
CA ALA A 177 0.46 -17.04 6.89
C ALA A 177 1.65 -17.11 5.90
N ARG A 178 1.45 -16.65 4.66
CA ARG A 178 2.54 -16.53 3.67
C ARG A 178 3.62 -15.56 4.16
N LEU A 179 3.24 -14.36 4.60
CA LEU A 179 4.16 -13.35 5.10
C LEU A 179 4.97 -13.87 6.29
N ARG A 180 4.30 -14.51 7.26
CA ARG A 180 4.93 -15.12 8.43
C ARG A 180 6.03 -16.10 8.03
N ASN A 181 5.72 -17.03 7.13
CA ASN A 181 6.67 -18.04 6.67
C ASN A 181 7.87 -17.39 5.97
N ARG A 182 7.66 -16.30 5.22
CA ARG A 182 8.74 -15.56 4.56
C ARG A 182 9.61 -14.78 5.54
N LEU A 183 8.99 -14.06 6.48
CA LEU A 183 9.73 -13.31 7.50
C LEU A 183 10.57 -14.22 8.39
N ALA A 184 10.10 -15.43 8.71
CA ALA A 184 10.91 -16.43 9.42
C ALA A 184 12.20 -16.76 8.65
N GLY A 185 12.10 -16.93 7.32
CA GLY A 185 13.27 -17.14 6.45
C GLY A 185 14.20 -15.92 6.39
N VAL A 186 13.65 -14.71 6.32
CA VAL A 186 14.42 -13.46 6.32
C VAL A 186 15.16 -13.26 7.65
N ALA A 187 14.49 -13.46 8.79
CA ALA A 187 15.09 -13.32 10.11
C ALA A 187 16.26 -14.29 10.31
N LEU A 188 16.08 -15.55 9.89
CA LEU A 188 17.13 -16.57 9.92
C LEU A 188 18.33 -16.19 9.03
N ALA A 189 18.07 -15.75 7.79
CA ALA A 189 19.12 -15.40 6.83
C ALA A 189 19.96 -14.19 7.26
N HIS A 190 19.36 -13.23 7.97
CA HIS A 190 20.02 -11.99 8.37
C HIS A 190 20.48 -11.99 9.83
N SER A 191 20.41 -13.14 10.53
CA SER A 191 20.74 -13.27 11.96
C SER A 191 20.06 -12.21 12.83
N LEU A 192 18.89 -11.75 12.39
CA LEU A 192 18.12 -10.76 13.11
C LEU A 192 17.53 -11.51 14.29
N GLY A 193 17.90 -11.14 15.52
CA GLY A 193 17.42 -11.73 16.77
C GLY A 193 15.92 -11.48 17.02
N VAL A 194 15.12 -11.47 15.96
CA VAL A 194 13.67 -11.35 15.98
C VAL A 194 13.13 -12.64 16.56
N VAL A 195 12.86 -12.61 17.85
CA VAL A 195 12.14 -13.67 18.54
C VAL A 195 10.68 -13.54 18.13
N MET A 196 10.17 -14.52 17.37
CA MET A 196 8.73 -14.66 17.24
C MET A 196 8.17 -15.06 18.62
N PRO A 197 7.12 -14.39 19.11
CA PRO A 197 6.41 -14.83 20.30
C PRO A 197 6.03 -16.31 20.19
N ASP A 198 5.91 -17.01 21.32
CA ASP A 198 5.61 -18.46 21.36
C ASP A 198 4.29 -18.84 20.66
N GLY A 199 3.41 -17.86 20.40
CA GLY A 199 2.17 -18.03 19.62
C GLY A 199 2.32 -17.91 18.10
N GLY A 200 3.52 -17.61 17.59
CA GLY A 200 3.78 -17.45 16.16
C GLY A 200 3.22 -16.17 15.52
N GLU A 201 2.77 -15.20 16.32
CA GLU A 201 2.30 -13.91 15.81
C GLU A 201 3.47 -13.09 15.23
N ILE A 202 3.27 -12.43 14.10
CA ILE A 202 4.24 -11.47 13.55
C ILE A 202 4.22 -10.22 14.44
N PRO A 203 5.37 -9.80 15.01
CA PRO A 203 5.42 -8.57 15.80
C PRO A 203 4.95 -7.36 14.98
N ALA A 204 4.08 -6.55 15.56
CA ALA A 204 3.69 -5.29 14.95
C ALA A 204 4.89 -4.35 14.84
N GLY A 205 4.98 -3.64 13.71
CA GLY A 205 6.08 -2.75 13.38
C GLY A 205 7.38 -3.46 12.99
N ILE A 206 7.35 -4.78 12.75
CA ILE A 206 8.57 -5.55 12.45
C ILE A 206 9.38 -4.96 11.31
N LEU A 207 8.76 -4.43 10.24
CA LEU A 207 9.51 -3.84 9.13
C LEU A 207 10.35 -2.62 9.57
N GLY A 208 9.95 -1.90 10.61
CA GLY A 208 10.75 -0.80 11.16
C GLY A 208 12.16 -1.22 11.59
N GLU A 209 12.29 -2.45 12.07
CA GLU A 209 13.53 -3.06 12.59
C GLU A 209 14.35 -3.79 11.52
N LEU A 210 13.77 -4.01 10.33
CA LEU A 210 14.39 -4.80 9.25
C LEU A 210 15.07 -3.91 8.20
N ASP A 211 16.14 -4.40 7.58
CA ASP A 211 16.93 -3.64 6.60
C ASP A 211 16.23 -3.46 5.22
N GLU A 212 16.85 -2.69 4.33
CA GLU A 212 16.33 -2.43 2.98
C GLU A 212 16.12 -3.72 2.16
N GLN A 213 16.96 -4.74 2.36
CA GLN A 213 16.83 -6.01 1.64
C GLN A 213 15.55 -6.75 2.06
N ALA A 214 15.27 -6.80 3.36
CA ALA A 214 14.03 -7.36 3.88
C ALA A 214 12.79 -6.62 3.37
N TRP A 215 12.82 -5.30 3.29
CA TRP A 215 11.73 -4.50 2.70
C TRP A 215 11.49 -4.84 1.24
N ARG A 216 12.56 -5.04 0.45
CA ARG A 216 12.44 -5.46 -0.96
C ARG A 216 11.87 -6.85 -1.10
N THR A 217 12.28 -7.80 -0.25
CA THR A 217 11.70 -9.14 -0.22
C THR A 217 10.20 -9.08 0.06
N VAL A 218 9.77 -8.27 1.04
CA VAL A 218 8.34 -8.07 1.30
C VAL A 218 7.64 -7.43 0.10
N GLN A 219 8.21 -6.40 -0.52
CA GLN A 219 7.61 -5.79 -1.72
C GLN A 219 7.34 -6.84 -2.81
N ILE A 220 8.35 -7.63 -3.18
CA ILE A 220 8.26 -8.59 -4.30
C ILE A 220 7.36 -9.77 -3.94
N GLU A 221 7.58 -10.39 -2.78
CA GLU A 221 6.94 -11.66 -2.47
C GLU A 221 5.55 -11.51 -1.84
N PHE A 222 5.22 -10.32 -1.32
CA PHE A 222 3.97 -10.07 -0.63
C PHE A 222 3.03 -9.18 -1.44
N LEU A 223 3.52 -8.07 -2.00
CA LEU A 223 2.69 -7.08 -2.72
C LEU A 223 2.63 -7.32 -4.23
N GLU A 224 3.59 -8.06 -4.80
CA GLU A 224 3.67 -8.31 -6.24
C GLU A 224 3.43 -9.79 -6.63
N SER A 225 3.16 -10.65 -5.65
CA SER A 225 2.96 -12.10 -5.84
C SER A 225 1.55 -12.49 -6.27
#